data_AF-A0A2M7A463-F1
#
_entry.id   AF-A0A2M7A463-F1
#
_cell.length_a   1.000
_cell.length_b   1.000
_cell.length_c   1.000
_cell.angle_alpha   90.00
_cell.angle_beta   90.00
_cell.angle_gamma   90.00
#
_symmetry.space_group_name_H-M   'P 1'
#
loop_
_entity.id
_entity.type
_entity.pdbx_description
1 polymer ?
#
loop_
_entity_poly.entity_id
_entity_poly.type
_entity_poly.pdbx_seq_one_letter_code
_entity_poly.pdbx_strand_id
1 'polypeptide(L)'
;MLSKGLSTKIGTIEFKDLPIYKILSEENNFKEFVRFLQSIFWLDLNSEIKEKLYWGFKEDIELSMLEIQIKKANKTNIIFYPKGAKLLDEKLVNDNLDWLSGYPGIYKPFKNALELYQEKKYTRELLDNLRFSLEQFLKTVLELKKPYNKKLGNYFKGKKISPEIRNMYTTVYSYFEGYQNENVKHNENFNPLEIEFIIYLTGTFIRFLTQTKEEK
;
A
#
# COMPACT_ATOMS: atom_id res chain seq x y z
N MET A 1 -29.84 65.66 -31.93
CA MET A 1 -30.08 64.21 -31.73
C MET A 1 -29.08 63.70 -30.71
N LEU A 2 -29.57 63.39 -29.51
CA LEU A 2 -28.85 62.68 -28.46
C LEU A 2 -28.94 61.17 -28.72
N SER A 3 -27.82 60.45 -28.58
CA SER A 3 -27.67 59.08 -28.01
C SER A 3 -26.51 58.37 -28.71
N LYS A 4 -25.67 57.55 -28.09
CA LYS A 4 -25.41 57.15 -26.69
C LYS A 4 -24.10 56.36 -26.85
N GLY A 5 -23.09 56.65 -26.03
CA GLY A 5 -21.92 55.78 -25.94
C GLY A 5 -22.37 54.38 -25.52
N LEU A 6 -21.96 53.36 -26.26
CA LEU A 6 -22.04 51.98 -25.80
C LEU A 6 -21.00 51.81 -24.69
N SER A 7 -21.47 51.86 -23.45
CA SER A 7 -20.76 51.34 -22.28
C SER A 7 -20.99 49.83 -22.24
N THR A 8 -20.01 49.05 -22.68
CA THR A 8 -20.01 47.59 -22.46
C THR A 8 -19.32 47.32 -21.13
N LYS A 9 -20.10 47.21 -20.05
CA LYS A 9 -19.62 46.61 -18.79
C LYS A 9 -19.49 45.10 -19.02
N ILE A 10 -18.27 44.61 -19.24
CA ILE A 10 -17.96 43.18 -19.12
C ILE A 10 -17.78 42.93 -17.62
N GLY A 11 -18.81 42.38 -16.96
CA GLY A 11 -18.69 41.96 -15.57
C GLY A 11 -17.75 40.76 -15.47
N THR A 12 -16.74 40.84 -14.60
CA THR A 12 -15.91 39.70 -14.24
C THR A 12 -16.73 38.75 -13.37
N ILE A 13 -16.96 37.52 -13.84
CA ILE A 13 -17.57 36.46 -13.02
C ILE A 13 -16.50 35.98 -12.03
N GLU A 14 -16.79 35.99 -10.73
CA GLU A 14 -15.87 35.46 -9.73
C GLU A 14 -15.91 33.92 -9.72
N PHE A 15 -14.77 33.28 -9.45
CA PHE A 15 -14.67 31.81 -9.39
C PHE A 15 -15.69 31.19 -8.43
N LYS A 16 -15.94 31.85 -7.29
CA LYS A 16 -16.89 31.39 -6.27
C LYS A 16 -18.34 31.33 -6.76
N ASP A 17 -18.67 32.08 -7.81
CA ASP A 17 -20.01 32.14 -8.36
C ASP A 17 -20.27 31.04 -9.42
N LEU A 18 -19.22 30.32 -9.82
CA LEU A 18 -19.34 29.23 -10.79
C LEU A 18 -20.05 28.01 -10.19
N PRO A 19 -20.94 27.34 -10.95
CA PRO A 19 -21.61 26.12 -10.49
C PRO A 19 -20.64 25.03 -10.02
N ILE A 20 -19.50 24.87 -10.70
CA ILE A 20 -18.49 23.87 -10.33
C ILE A 20 -17.85 24.16 -8.97
N TYR A 21 -17.65 25.43 -8.63
CA TYR A 21 -17.13 25.81 -7.32
C TYR A 21 -18.12 25.41 -6.23
N LYS A 22 -19.40 25.75 -6.40
CA LYS A 22 -20.45 25.41 -5.42
C LYS A 22 -20.51 23.91 -5.16
N ILE A 23 -20.59 23.11 -6.23
CA ILE A 23 -20.61 21.64 -6.14
C ILE A 23 -19.38 21.10 -5.40
N LEU A 24 -18.18 21.59 -5.70
CA LEU A 24 -16.95 21.14 -5.05
C LEU A 24 -16.83 21.62 -3.60
N SER A 25 -17.27 22.84 -3.31
CA SER A 25 -17.14 23.45 -1.98
C SER A 25 -18.13 22.90 -0.95
N GLU A 26 -19.25 22.34 -1.41
CA GLU A 26 -20.30 21.77 -0.56
C GLU A 26 -20.12 20.25 -0.34
N GLU A 27 -19.22 19.60 -1.08
CA GLU A 27 -18.97 18.15 -0.99
C GLU A 27 -18.07 17.80 0.20
N ASN A 28 -18.67 17.17 1.23
CA ASN A 28 -17.97 16.78 2.45
C ASN A 28 -17.42 15.34 2.40
N ASN A 29 -17.81 14.53 1.41
CA ASN A 29 -17.30 13.18 1.22
C ASN A 29 -16.06 13.21 0.32
N PHE A 30 -14.89 12.94 0.91
CA PHE A 30 -13.61 12.94 0.20
C PHE A 30 -13.58 12.04 -1.04
N LYS A 31 -14.23 10.87 -1.00
CA LYS A 31 -14.29 9.95 -2.15
C LYS A 31 -15.10 10.53 -3.30
N GLU A 32 -16.22 11.17 -2.98
CA GLU A 32 -17.08 11.81 -3.97
C GLU A 32 -16.42 13.08 -4.54
N PHE A 33 -15.72 13.85 -3.69
CA PHE A 33 -14.90 14.99 -4.10
C PHE A 33 -13.82 14.57 -5.11
N VAL A 34 -13.06 13.51 -4.82
CA VAL A 34 -12.06 12.95 -5.76
C VAL A 34 -12.71 12.48 -7.06
N ARG A 35 -13.92 11.89 -7.00
CA ARG A 35 -14.68 11.51 -8.20
C ARG A 35 -15.05 12.73 -9.04
N PHE A 36 -15.44 13.84 -8.43
CA PHE A 36 -15.71 15.08 -9.16
C PHE A 36 -14.45 15.63 -9.84
N LEU A 37 -13.29 15.63 -9.17
CA LEU A 37 -12.03 16.01 -9.80
C LEU A 37 -11.69 15.11 -11.00
N GLN A 38 -11.88 13.79 -10.86
CA GLN A 38 -11.66 12.85 -11.96
C GLN A 38 -12.60 13.13 -13.14
N SER A 39 -13.86 13.52 -12.88
CA SER A 39 -14.84 13.78 -13.92
C SER A 39 -14.48 14.96 -14.83
N ILE A 40 -13.66 15.91 -14.35
CA ILE A 40 -13.14 17.02 -15.16
C ILE A 40 -12.35 16.48 -16.37
N PHE A 41 -11.62 15.38 -16.20
CA PHE A 41 -10.84 14.77 -17.29
C PHE A 41 -11.71 14.02 -18.30
N TRP A 42 -12.96 13.70 -17.96
CA TRP A 42 -13.94 13.09 -18.86
C TRP A 42 -14.63 14.12 -19.76
N LEU A 43 -14.52 15.41 -19.45
CA LEU A 43 -15.03 16.47 -20.31
C LEU A 43 -14.25 16.52 -21.64
N ASP A 44 -14.91 17.05 -22.67
CA ASP A 44 -14.32 17.29 -23.99
C ASP A 44 -13.42 18.53 -23.97
N LEU A 45 -12.30 18.42 -23.25
CA LEU A 45 -11.25 19.43 -23.16
C LEU A 45 -10.14 19.09 -24.15
N ASN A 46 -9.52 20.11 -24.74
CA ASN A 46 -8.33 19.90 -25.57
C ASN A 46 -7.16 19.31 -24.75
N SER A 47 -6.24 18.64 -25.45
CA SER A 47 -5.13 17.91 -24.82
C SER A 47 -4.20 18.81 -24.00
N GLU A 48 -3.99 20.06 -24.41
CA GLU A 48 -3.12 21.00 -23.68
C GLU A 48 -3.70 21.36 -22.31
N ILE A 49 -5.01 21.62 -22.24
CA ILE A 49 -5.72 21.90 -20.99
C ILE A 49 -5.69 20.66 -20.07
N LYS A 50 -5.96 19.46 -20.62
CA LYS A 50 -5.89 18.23 -19.83
C LYS A 50 -4.49 17.99 -19.27
N GLU A 51 -3.45 18.31 -20.04
CA GLU A 51 -2.06 18.18 -19.59
C GLU A 51 -1.75 19.16 -18.44
N LYS A 52 -2.15 20.43 -18.56
CA LYS A 52 -1.99 21.44 -17.51
C LYS A 52 -2.71 21.05 -16.22
N LEU A 53 -3.97 20.58 -16.33
CA LEU A 53 -4.74 20.12 -15.18
C LEU A 53 -4.11 18.89 -14.52
N TYR A 54 -3.58 17.94 -15.30
CA TYR A 54 -2.90 16.76 -14.77
C TYR A 54 -1.68 17.15 -13.91
N TRP A 55 -0.82 18.02 -14.43
CA TRP A 55 0.37 18.45 -13.69
C TRP A 55 0.04 19.32 -12.49
N GLY A 56 -0.93 20.23 -12.61
CA GLY A 56 -1.41 21.05 -11.50
C GLY A 56 -1.95 20.19 -10.35
N PHE A 57 -2.86 19.26 -10.64
CA PHE A 57 -3.36 18.36 -9.59
C PHE A 57 -2.29 17.45 -9.02
N LYS A 58 -1.35 16.97 -9.84
CA LYS A 58 -0.25 16.16 -9.34
C LYS A 58 0.61 16.95 -8.33
N GLU A 59 0.96 18.18 -8.66
CA GLU A 59 1.71 19.09 -7.78
C GLU A 59 0.93 19.41 -6.50
N ASP A 60 -0.35 19.79 -6.62
CA ASP A 60 -1.21 20.11 -5.48
C ASP A 60 -1.34 18.92 -4.51
N ILE A 61 -1.49 17.70 -5.03
CA ILE A 61 -1.55 16.46 -4.24
C ILE A 61 -0.24 16.23 -3.49
N GLU A 62 0.90 16.44 -4.17
CA GLU A 62 2.23 16.28 -3.59
C GLU A 62 2.50 17.31 -2.48
N LEU A 63 2.17 18.58 -2.72
CA LEU A 63 2.33 19.68 -1.76
C LEU A 63 1.39 19.56 -0.56
N SER A 64 0.17 19.09 -0.78
CA SER A 64 -0.84 18.92 0.27
C SER A 64 -0.69 17.61 1.05
N MET A 65 0.28 16.76 0.68
CA MET A 65 0.55 15.45 1.30
C MET A 65 -0.67 14.50 1.33
N LEU A 66 -1.60 14.65 0.37
CA LEU A 66 -2.79 13.81 0.31
C LEU A 66 -2.45 12.36 -0.04
N GLU A 67 -3.21 11.41 0.52
CA GLU A 67 -3.02 9.97 0.29
C GLU A 67 -3.66 9.45 -0.99
N ILE A 68 -3.63 10.28 -2.03
CA ILE A 68 -4.13 9.97 -3.37
C ILE A 68 -3.00 10.13 -4.39
N GLN A 69 -3.13 9.46 -5.52
CA GLN A 69 -2.25 9.57 -6.67
C GLN A 69 -3.10 9.81 -7.91
N ILE A 70 -2.56 10.57 -8.85
CA ILE A 70 -3.11 10.76 -10.18
C ILE A 70 -2.20 10.09 -11.21
N LYS A 71 -2.77 9.36 -12.16
CA LYS A 71 -2.01 8.70 -13.23
C LYS A 71 -2.77 8.70 -14.54
N LYS A 72 -2.02 8.79 -15.65
CA LYS A 72 -2.54 8.54 -17.00
C LYS A 72 -2.69 7.03 -17.19
N ALA A 73 -3.92 6.52 -17.18
CA ALA A 73 -4.21 5.12 -17.48
C ALA A 73 -4.00 4.81 -18.98
N ASN A 74 -4.25 5.80 -19.85
CA ASN A 74 -3.87 5.80 -21.27
C ASN A 74 -3.80 7.26 -21.78
N LYS A 75 -3.70 7.49 -23.10
CA LYS A 75 -3.58 8.84 -23.70
C LYS A 75 -4.73 9.80 -23.34
N THR A 76 -5.92 9.28 -23.02
CA THR A 76 -7.13 10.09 -22.79
C THR A 76 -7.75 9.87 -21.42
N ASN A 77 -7.38 8.81 -20.71
CA ASN A 77 -7.96 8.45 -19.42
C ASN A 77 -6.99 8.74 -18.27
N ILE A 78 -7.42 9.61 -17.36
CA ILE A 78 -6.71 9.96 -16.13
C ILE A 78 -7.52 9.44 -14.95
N ILE A 79 -6.84 8.77 -14.03
CA ILE A 79 -7.46 8.17 -12.85
C ILE A 79 -6.82 8.69 -11.57
N PHE A 80 -7.65 8.79 -10.54
CA PHE A 80 -7.22 9.01 -9.16
C PHE A 80 -7.35 7.69 -8.40
N TYR A 81 -6.35 7.35 -7.59
CA TYR A 81 -6.37 6.15 -6.75
C TYR A 81 -5.58 6.39 -5.45
N PRO A 82 -5.84 5.64 -4.37
CA PRO A 82 -5.11 5.80 -3.11
C PRO A 82 -3.60 5.55 -3.28
N LYS A 83 -2.76 6.31 -2.57
CA LYS A 83 -1.31 6.12 -2.55
C LYS A 83 -0.96 4.80 -1.85
N GLY A 84 -0.41 3.84 -2.61
CA GLY A 84 -0.40 2.42 -2.24
C GLY A 84 0.62 1.94 -1.20
N ALA A 85 1.73 2.63 -0.95
CA ALA A 85 2.71 2.16 0.04
C ALA A 85 2.19 2.25 1.48
N LYS A 86 1.55 3.37 1.84
CA LYS A 86 0.99 3.58 3.19
C LYS A 86 -0.09 2.56 3.55
N LEU A 87 -0.93 2.17 2.60
CA LEU A 87 -1.94 1.12 2.84
C LEU A 87 -1.30 -0.25 3.07
N LEU A 88 -0.19 -0.54 2.39
CA LEU A 88 0.58 -1.76 2.63
C LEU A 88 1.30 -1.69 3.98
N ASP A 89 1.92 -0.56 4.34
CA ASP A 89 2.52 -0.36 5.66
C ASP A 89 1.49 -0.52 6.77
N GLU A 90 0.32 0.10 6.62
CA GLU A 90 -0.75 -0.02 7.61
C GLU A 90 -1.16 -1.49 7.80
N LYS A 91 -1.38 -2.21 6.69
CA LYS A 91 -1.92 -3.58 6.75
C LYS A 91 -0.87 -4.66 7.00
N LEU A 92 0.35 -4.49 6.53
CA LEU A 92 1.39 -5.51 6.57
C LEU A 92 2.47 -5.20 7.61
N VAL A 93 2.50 -3.98 8.15
CA VAL A 93 3.47 -3.55 9.16
C VAL A 93 2.77 -3.12 10.45
N ASN A 94 1.97 -2.05 10.45
CA ASN A 94 1.41 -1.47 11.67
C ASN A 94 0.40 -2.41 12.36
N ASP A 95 -0.63 -2.87 11.63
CA ASP A 95 -1.61 -3.86 12.13
C ASP A 95 -0.91 -5.10 12.72
N ASN A 96 0.18 -5.55 12.07
CA ASN A 96 0.96 -6.70 12.52
C ASN A 96 1.77 -6.38 13.79
N LEU A 97 2.42 -5.22 13.87
CA LEU A 97 3.16 -4.80 15.07
C LEU A 97 2.23 -4.70 16.29
N ASP A 98 1.03 -4.15 16.12
CA ASP A 98 0.02 -4.05 17.16
C ASP A 98 -0.40 -5.44 17.65
N TRP A 99 -0.70 -6.36 16.73
CA TRP A 99 -1.05 -7.74 17.08
C TRP A 99 0.11 -8.47 17.79
N LEU A 100 1.32 -8.31 17.26
CA LEU A 100 2.52 -8.97 17.79
C LEU A 100 2.98 -8.41 19.14
N SER A 101 2.47 -7.26 19.59
CA SER A 101 2.79 -6.67 20.90
C SER A 101 2.55 -7.65 22.06
N GLY A 102 1.58 -8.57 21.92
CA GLY A 102 1.31 -9.66 22.87
C GLY A 102 2.36 -10.79 22.86
N TYR A 103 3.26 -10.81 21.88
CA TYR A 103 4.29 -11.83 21.68
C TYR A 103 5.69 -11.19 21.50
N PRO A 104 6.34 -10.72 22.58
CA PRO A 104 7.60 -9.98 22.49
C PRO A 104 8.74 -10.71 21.75
N GLY A 105 8.75 -12.05 21.80
CA GLY A 105 9.73 -12.88 21.09
C GLY A 105 9.60 -12.88 19.57
N ILE A 106 8.44 -12.47 19.05
CA ILE A 106 8.17 -12.31 17.62
C ILE A 106 8.27 -10.83 17.23
N TYR A 107 7.69 -9.96 18.06
CA TYR A 107 7.66 -8.52 17.87
C TYR A 107 9.05 -7.91 17.72
N LYS A 108 9.97 -8.20 18.65
CA LYS A 108 11.31 -7.58 18.69
C LYS A 108 12.09 -7.81 17.38
N PRO A 109 12.25 -9.05 16.88
CA PRO A 109 12.88 -9.27 15.59
C PRO A 109 12.21 -8.53 14.43
N PHE A 110 10.87 -8.55 14.34
CA PHE A 110 10.16 -7.87 13.26
C PHE A 110 10.40 -6.36 13.30
N LYS A 111 10.26 -5.74 14.48
CA LYS A 111 10.57 -4.32 14.70
C LYS A 111 12.01 -3.97 14.35
N ASN A 112 12.98 -4.78 14.79
CA ASN A 112 14.40 -4.54 14.50
C ASN A 112 14.69 -4.55 12.99
N ALA A 113 14.06 -5.45 12.22
CA ALA A 113 14.20 -5.44 10.76
C ALA A 113 13.69 -4.13 10.13
N LEU A 114 12.57 -3.60 10.64
CA LEU A 114 11.99 -2.34 10.17
C LEU A 114 12.89 -1.13 10.54
N GLU A 115 13.47 -1.12 11.74
CA GLU A 115 14.42 -0.08 12.16
C GLU A 115 15.68 -0.08 11.28
N LEU A 116 16.25 -1.25 11.00
CA LEU A 116 17.38 -1.39 10.08
C LEU A 116 17.01 -0.92 8.66
N TYR A 117 15.80 -1.23 8.19
CA TYR A 117 15.31 -0.76 6.90
C TYR A 117 15.18 0.77 6.84
N GLN A 118 14.60 1.38 7.88
CA GLN A 118 14.44 2.82 8.01
C GLN A 118 15.80 3.56 8.02
N GLU A 119 16.81 2.96 8.65
CA GLU A 119 18.19 3.46 8.65
C GLU A 119 18.94 3.18 7.33
N LYS A 120 18.27 2.56 6.34
CA LYS A 120 18.86 2.09 5.06
C LYS A 120 20.04 1.13 5.26
N LYS A 121 20.07 0.41 6.39
CA LYS A 121 21.05 -0.63 6.72
C LYS A 121 20.59 -1.98 6.18
N TYR A 122 20.83 -2.16 4.89
CA TYR A 122 20.50 -3.37 4.14
C TYR A 122 21.48 -4.50 4.43
N THR A 123 21.28 -5.15 5.57
CA THR A 123 22.20 -6.16 6.11
C THR A 123 21.56 -7.54 6.17
N ARG A 124 22.40 -8.58 6.28
CA ARG A 124 21.95 -9.94 6.59
C ARG A 124 21.09 -9.97 7.86
N GLU A 125 21.45 -9.18 8.87
CA GLU A 125 20.73 -9.10 10.14
C GLU A 125 19.26 -8.74 9.94
N LEU A 126 18.95 -7.80 9.04
CA LEU A 126 17.58 -7.43 8.69
C LEU A 126 16.79 -8.65 8.20
N LEU A 127 17.34 -9.39 7.22
CA LEU A 127 16.68 -10.55 6.63
C LEU A 127 16.59 -11.73 7.61
N ASP A 128 17.61 -11.93 8.46
CA ASP A 128 17.61 -12.92 9.52
C ASP A 128 16.53 -12.62 10.57
N ASN A 129 16.33 -11.34 10.93
CA ASN A 129 15.28 -10.88 11.83
C ASN A 129 13.87 -11.15 11.27
N LEU A 130 13.65 -10.91 9.97
CA LEU A 130 12.37 -11.23 9.29
C LEU A 130 12.08 -12.73 9.31
N ARG A 131 13.07 -13.57 8.95
CA ARG A 131 12.92 -15.04 9.04
C ARG A 131 12.64 -15.47 10.47
N PHE A 132 13.41 -14.98 11.42
CA PHE A 132 13.31 -15.40 12.81
C PHE A 132 11.96 -15.02 13.41
N SER A 133 11.44 -13.82 13.12
CA SER A 133 10.07 -13.42 13.48
C SER A 133 9.05 -14.45 12.98
N LEU A 134 9.06 -14.77 11.68
CA LEU A 134 8.11 -15.73 11.11
C LEU A 134 8.27 -17.13 11.70
N GLU A 135 9.49 -17.63 11.87
CA GLU A 135 9.73 -18.93 12.51
C GLU A 135 9.23 -18.95 13.97
N GLN A 136 9.44 -17.88 14.74
CA GLN A 136 8.90 -17.77 16.09
C GLN A 136 7.38 -17.74 16.09
N PHE A 137 6.75 -17.07 15.13
CA PHE A 137 5.29 -17.11 14.99
C PHE A 137 4.79 -18.55 14.80
N LEU A 138 5.36 -19.27 13.84
CA LEU A 138 4.98 -20.66 13.57
C LEU A 138 5.19 -21.57 14.78
N LYS A 139 6.27 -21.34 15.54
CA LYS A 139 6.61 -22.10 16.73
C LYS A 139 5.72 -21.78 17.94
N THR A 140 5.48 -20.50 18.21
CA THR A 140 4.90 -20.06 19.50
C THR A 140 3.40 -19.81 19.40
N VAL A 141 2.92 -19.28 18.27
CA VAL A 141 1.50 -18.99 18.07
C VAL A 141 0.79 -20.21 17.51
N LEU A 142 1.37 -20.86 16.51
CA LEU A 142 0.77 -22.04 15.87
C LEU A 142 1.24 -23.37 16.48
N GLU A 143 2.20 -23.34 17.40
CA GLU A 143 2.75 -24.54 18.08
C GLU A 143 3.26 -25.62 17.11
N LEU A 144 3.70 -25.21 15.91
CA LEU A 144 4.20 -26.13 14.91
C LEU A 144 5.66 -26.51 15.21
N LYS A 145 6.00 -27.75 14.85
CA LYS A 145 7.38 -28.26 14.86
C LYS A 145 7.94 -28.26 13.44
N LYS A 146 9.25 -28.05 13.31
CA LYS A 146 9.95 -28.20 12.01
C LYS A 146 9.79 -29.63 11.47
N PRO A 147 9.78 -29.82 10.13
CA PRO A 147 9.82 -28.79 9.09
C PRO A 147 8.46 -28.08 8.93
N TYR A 148 8.47 -26.75 8.84
CA TYR A 148 7.24 -25.94 8.91
C TYR A 148 6.37 -26.03 7.66
N ASN A 149 6.97 -26.04 6.47
CA ASN A 149 6.26 -26.09 5.19
C ASN A 149 5.20 -27.21 5.11
N LYS A 150 5.56 -28.43 5.53
CA LYS A 150 4.65 -29.58 5.55
C LYS A 150 3.54 -29.44 6.60
N LYS A 151 3.86 -28.83 7.74
CA LYS A 151 2.91 -28.66 8.86
C LYS A 151 1.91 -27.54 8.59
N LEU A 152 2.34 -26.48 7.92
CA LEU A 152 1.47 -25.38 7.48
C LEU A 152 0.34 -25.86 6.57
N GLY A 153 0.63 -26.75 5.61
CA GLY A 153 -0.41 -27.33 4.74
C GLY A 153 -1.50 -28.05 5.54
N ASN A 154 -1.12 -28.81 6.56
CA ASN A 154 -2.06 -29.50 7.45
C ASN A 154 -2.83 -28.53 8.35
N TYR A 155 -2.15 -27.51 8.89
CA TYR A 155 -2.77 -26.45 9.68
C TYR A 155 -3.88 -25.75 8.90
N PHE A 156 -3.58 -25.29 7.67
CA PHE A 156 -4.57 -24.64 6.81
C PHE A 156 -5.70 -25.58 6.38
N LYS A 157 -5.41 -26.87 6.16
CA LYS A 157 -6.45 -27.88 5.93
C LYS A 157 -7.42 -27.98 7.12
N GLY A 158 -6.91 -27.97 8.35
CA GLY A 158 -7.72 -27.94 9.57
C GLY A 158 -8.59 -26.67 9.69
N LYS A 159 -8.07 -25.55 9.20
CA LYS A 159 -8.77 -24.26 9.10
C LYS A 159 -9.70 -24.13 7.88
N LYS A 160 -9.92 -25.22 7.12
CA LYS A 160 -10.77 -25.24 5.91
C LYS A 160 -10.40 -24.21 4.83
N ILE A 161 -9.14 -23.76 4.81
CA ILE A 161 -8.61 -22.92 3.73
C ILE A 161 -8.57 -23.74 2.44
N SER A 162 -8.92 -23.10 1.32
CA SER A 162 -8.99 -23.79 0.02
C SER A 162 -7.65 -24.41 -0.38
N PRO A 163 -7.66 -25.54 -1.11
CA PRO A 163 -6.45 -26.21 -1.57
C PRO A 163 -5.48 -25.30 -2.33
N GLU A 164 -5.99 -24.42 -3.18
CA GLU A 164 -5.20 -23.51 -4.01
C GLU A 164 -4.42 -22.53 -3.14
N ILE A 165 -5.10 -21.91 -2.16
CA ILE A 165 -4.50 -20.92 -1.28
C ILE A 165 -3.49 -21.56 -0.33
N ARG A 166 -3.83 -22.69 0.30
CA ARG A 166 -2.88 -23.36 1.20
C ARG A 166 -1.65 -23.88 0.46
N ASN A 167 -1.82 -24.40 -0.77
CA ASN A 167 -0.70 -24.87 -1.58
C ASN A 167 0.19 -23.70 -1.99
N MET A 168 -0.39 -22.60 -2.47
CA MET A 168 0.34 -21.38 -2.80
C MET A 168 1.13 -20.86 -1.59
N TYR A 169 0.49 -20.74 -0.42
CA TYR A 169 1.17 -20.31 0.80
C TYR A 169 2.37 -21.21 1.11
N THR A 170 2.19 -22.54 1.12
CA THR A 170 3.29 -23.46 1.45
C THR A 170 4.42 -23.43 0.43
N THR A 171 4.11 -23.20 -0.85
CA THR A 171 5.10 -23.07 -1.92
C THR A 171 5.88 -21.78 -1.76
N VAL A 172 5.21 -20.63 -1.61
CA VAL A 172 5.87 -19.33 -1.42
C VAL A 172 6.70 -19.34 -0.13
N TYR A 173 6.21 -19.95 0.95
CA TYR A 173 6.97 -20.13 2.19
C TYR A 173 8.22 -20.99 1.98
N SER A 174 8.15 -22.04 1.17
CA SER A 174 9.31 -22.88 0.85
C SER A 174 10.37 -22.11 0.06
N TYR A 175 9.96 -21.25 -0.88
CA TYR A 175 10.88 -20.34 -1.59
C TYR A 175 11.47 -19.28 -0.66
N PHE A 176 10.68 -18.74 0.29
CA PHE A 176 11.18 -17.84 1.32
C PHE A 176 12.25 -18.51 2.19
N GLU A 177 12.03 -19.74 2.67
CA GLU A 177 13.04 -20.52 3.41
C GLU A 177 14.29 -20.80 2.55
N GLY A 178 14.12 -21.15 1.28
CA GLY A 178 15.21 -21.37 0.33
C GLY A 178 16.05 -20.13 0.11
N TYR A 179 15.42 -18.99 -0.20
CA TYR A 179 16.08 -17.69 -0.33
C TYR A 179 16.90 -17.34 0.91
N GLN A 180 16.30 -17.49 2.09
CA GLN A 180 16.95 -17.21 3.37
C GLN A 180 18.16 -18.13 3.65
N ASN A 181 18.10 -19.39 3.22
CA ASN A 181 19.22 -20.30 3.40
C ASN A 181 20.33 -20.03 2.38
N GLU A 182 20.01 -19.97 1.10
CA GLU A 182 20.98 -19.90 0.01
C GLU A 182 21.60 -18.51 -0.15
N ASN A 183 20.78 -17.46 -0.14
CA ASN A 183 21.22 -16.10 -0.51
C ASN A 183 21.59 -15.25 0.72
N VAL A 184 20.96 -15.51 1.87
CA VAL A 184 21.19 -14.71 3.09
C VAL A 184 22.23 -15.36 4.00
N LYS A 185 22.06 -16.64 4.38
CA LYS A 185 22.98 -17.30 5.32
C LYS A 185 24.34 -17.68 4.74
N HIS A 186 24.33 -18.28 3.54
CA HIS A 186 25.53 -18.90 2.98
C HIS A 186 26.36 -17.94 2.13
N ASN A 187 25.71 -17.05 1.37
CA ASN A 187 26.38 -16.25 0.34
C ASN A 187 26.33 -14.74 0.58
N GLU A 188 25.50 -14.24 1.50
CA GLU A 188 25.24 -12.80 1.72
C GLU A 188 25.03 -12.01 0.40
N ASN A 189 24.43 -12.67 -0.59
CA ASN A 189 24.31 -12.22 -1.98
C ASN A 189 22.90 -11.73 -2.29
N PHE A 190 22.26 -11.06 -1.33
CA PHE A 190 20.91 -10.53 -1.50
C PHE A 190 20.95 -9.16 -2.19
N ASN A 191 19.97 -8.91 -3.06
CA ASN A 191 19.85 -7.63 -3.73
C ASN A 191 19.07 -6.64 -2.84
N PRO A 192 19.55 -5.40 -2.60
CA PRO A 192 18.80 -4.40 -1.86
C PRO A 192 17.36 -4.16 -2.36
N LEU A 193 17.11 -4.34 -3.66
CA LEU A 193 15.76 -4.23 -4.24
C LEU A 193 14.78 -5.30 -3.72
N GLU A 194 15.29 -6.40 -3.19
CA GLU A 194 14.47 -7.49 -2.65
C GLU A 194 14.02 -7.21 -1.21
N ILE A 195 14.66 -6.28 -0.49
CA ILE A 195 14.45 -6.13 0.95
C ILE A 195 13.03 -5.69 1.28
N GLU A 196 12.52 -4.65 0.61
CA GLU A 196 11.13 -4.21 0.81
C GLU A 196 10.14 -5.32 0.45
N PHE A 197 10.42 -6.05 -0.64
CA PHE A 197 9.62 -7.21 -1.03
C PHE A 197 9.59 -8.28 0.06
N ILE A 198 10.73 -8.59 0.69
CA ILE A 198 10.80 -9.58 1.77
C ILE A 198 10.14 -9.07 3.06
N ILE A 199 10.20 -7.76 3.36
CA ILE A 199 9.46 -7.15 4.48
C ILE A 199 7.96 -7.35 4.28
N TYR A 200 7.41 -6.93 3.13
CA TYR A 200 5.98 -7.08 2.85
C TYR A 200 5.55 -8.53 2.72
N LEU A 201 6.40 -9.41 2.18
CA LEU A 201 6.10 -10.85 2.13
C LEU A 201 6.01 -11.44 3.55
N THR A 202 6.93 -11.07 4.44
CA THR A 202 6.91 -11.47 5.85
C THR A 202 5.66 -10.94 6.55
N GLY A 203 5.32 -9.67 6.34
CA GLY A 203 4.09 -9.06 6.85
C GLY A 203 2.82 -9.73 6.30
N THR A 204 2.82 -10.13 5.03
CA THR A 204 1.71 -10.86 4.40
C THR A 204 1.51 -12.23 5.03
N PHE A 205 2.61 -12.96 5.28
CA PHE A 205 2.56 -14.23 6.01
C PHE A 205 1.97 -14.05 7.40
N ILE A 206 2.52 -13.12 8.20
CA ILE A 206 2.05 -12.85 9.56
C ILE A 206 0.56 -12.50 9.54
N ARG A 207 0.14 -11.56 8.69
CA ARG A 207 -1.26 -11.11 8.58
C ARG A 207 -2.21 -12.25 8.27
N PHE A 208 -1.88 -13.11 7.31
CA PHE A 208 -2.76 -14.24 6.99
C PHE A 208 -2.83 -15.23 8.16
N LEU A 209 -1.70 -15.49 8.82
CA LEU A 209 -1.67 -16.40 9.97
C LEU A 209 -2.46 -15.85 11.17
N THR A 210 -2.40 -14.55 11.47
CA THR A 210 -3.19 -13.93 12.54
C THR A 210 -4.69 -14.05 12.25
N GLN A 211 -5.12 -13.78 11.01
CA GLN A 211 -6.51 -13.96 10.58
C GLN A 211 -6.98 -15.40 10.78
N THR A 212 -6.18 -16.40 10.39
CA THR A 212 -6.55 -17.81 10.60
C THR A 212 -6.65 -18.20 12.08
N LYS A 213 -6.01 -17.45 12.99
CA LYS A 213 -6.09 -17.68 14.44
C LYS A 213 -7.32 -17.05 15.07
N GLU A 214 -7.75 -15.90 14.58
CA GLU A 214 -8.90 -15.15 15.11
C GLU A 214 -10.25 -15.72 14.66
N GLU A 215 -10.28 -16.47 13.56
CA GLU A 215 -11.47 -17.24 13.15
C GLU A 215 -11.83 -18.29 14.22
N LYS A 216 -12.93 -18.00 14.94
CA LYS A 216 -13.67 -18.91 15.82
C LYS A 216 -14.46 -19.93 15.03
#